data_AF-A0A1T4VSH6-F1
#
_entry.id   AF-A0A1T4VSH6-F1
#
_cell.length_a   1.000
_cell.length_b   1.000
_cell.length_c   1.000
_cell.angle_alpha   90.00
_cell.angle_beta   90.00
_cell.angle_gamma   90.00
#
_symmetry.space_group_name_H-M   'P 1'
#
loop_
_entity.id
_entity.type
_entity.pdbx_description
1 polymer ?
#
loop_
_entity_poly.entity_id
_entity_poly.type
_entity_poly.pdbx_seq_one_letter_code
_entity_poly.pdbx_strand_id
1 'polypeptide(L)'
;MERLDPKLMDDLLSDCKTPADVKNLYSQLLQRMINRSLEAELDVHLNYDKGERSEAGQRRSNTRNGKGNKTIKGEFGELQVETPRDRDGSFEPKLIQKRQIRLAGMDEHILTLYAKGMTTRDIADTIKRLYGVDISHTLTAYGC
;
A
#
# COMPACT_ATOMS: atom_id res chain seq x y z
N MET A 1 -6.54 -12.62 16.27
CA MET A 1 -5.27 -12.50 15.52
C MET A 1 -4.25 -13.33 16.29
N GLU A 2 -3.77 -14.40 15.69
CA GLU A 2 -2.84 -15.34 16.32
C GLU A 2 -1.49 -14.65 16.53
N ARG A 3 -0.82 -14.87 17.67
CA ARG A 3 0.52 -14.31 17.90
C ARG A 3 1.51 -15.04 17.01
N LEU A 4 2.38 -14.30 16.31
CA LEU A 4 3.47 -14.91 15.56
C LEU A 4 4.38 -15.69 16.53
N ASP A 5 4.91 -16.81 16.06
CA ASP A 5 5.83 -17.66 16.82
C ASP A 5 7.03 -16.82 17.31
N PRO A 6 7.34 -16.82 18.63
CA PRO A 6 8.50 -16.11 19.16
C PRO A 6 9.81 -16.41 18.43
N LYS A 7 10.03 -17.65 17.99
CA LYS A 7 11.25 -18.02 17.25
C LYS A 7 11.35 -17.30 15.91
N LEU A 8 10.22 -17.20 15.20
CA LEU A 8 10.15 -16.48 13.94
C LEU A 8 10.41 -14.98 14.13
N MET A 9 9.97 -14.41 15.27
CA MET A 9 10.26 -13.02 15.60
C MET A 9 11.75 -12.79 15.86
N ASP A 10 12.39 -13.68 16.64
CA ASP A 10 13.82 -13.60 16.93
C ASP A 10 14.67 -13.76 15.65
N ASP A 11 14.28 -14.68 14.76
CA ASP A 11 14.92 -14.87 13.46
C ASP A 11 14.75 -13.66 12.53
N LEU A 12 13.59 -13.00 12.54
CA LEU A 12 13.35 -11.78 11.75
C LEU A 12 14.15 -10.58 12.26
N LEU A 13 14.37 -10.51 13.58
CA LEU A 13 15.03 -9.38 14.24
C LEU A 13 16.53 -9.58 14.42
N SER A 14 17.08 -10.77 14.15
CA SER A 14 18.49 -11.13 14.39
C SER A 14 19.49 -10.15 13.74
N ASP A 15 19.12 -9.62 12.57
CA ASP A 15 19.97 -8.72 11.79
C ASP A 15 19.71 -7.23 12.07
N CYS A 16 18.70 -6.89 12.88
CA CYS A 16 18.34 -5.51 13.19
C CYS A 16 19.18 -4.97 14.35
N LYS A 17 20.20 -4.13 14.04
CA LYS A 17 21.11 -3.57 15.06
C LYS A 17 20.82 -2.12 15.39
N THR A 18 20.18 -1.40 14.47
CA THR A 18 19.90 0.03 14.61
C THR A 18 18.40 0.33 14.45
N PRO A 19 17.90 1.49 14.96
CA PRO A 19 16.52 1.91 14.70
C PRO A 19 16.18 2.03 13.20
N ALA A 20 17.19 2.31 12.36
CA ALA A 20 17.01 2.38 10.92
C ALA A 20 16.76 0.99 10.30
N ASP A 21 17.43 -0.05 10.79
CA ASP A 21 17.26 -1.43 10.32
C ASP A 21 15.85 -1.94 10.60
N VAL A 22 15.33 -1.64 11.81
CA VAL A 22 13.95 -1.98 12.20
C VAL A 22 12.93 -1.31 11.27
N LYS A 23 13.13 -0.02 10.96
CA LYS A 23 12.26 0.73 10.04
C LYS A 23 12.29 0.15 8.62
N ASN A 24 13.47 -0.24 8.14
CA ASN A 24 13.65 -0.84 6.83
C ASN A 24 12.98 -2.21 6.74
N LEU A 25 13.15 -3.06 7.75
CA LEU A 25 12.50 -4.37 7.84
C LEU A 25 10.98 -4.21 7.85
N TYR A 26 10.46 -3.32 8.69
CA TYR A 26 9.02 -3.03 8.76
C TYR A 26 8.46 -2.60 7.40
N SER A 27 9.16 -1.71 6.70
CA SER A 27 8.74 -1.24 5.37
C SER A 27 8.71 -2.37 4.35
N GLN A 28 9.73 -3.24 4.34
CA GLN A 28 9.78 -4.40 3.44
C GLN A 28 8.68 -5.44 3.75
N LEU A 29 8.42 -5.70 5.02
CA LEU A 29 7.35 -6.60 5.44
C LEU A 29 5.98 -6.06 5.02
N LEU A 30 5.73 -4.77 5.28
CA LEU A 30 4.49 -4.12 4.87
C LEU A 30 4.30 -4.16 3.36
N GLN A 31 5.37 -3.91 2.59
CA GLN A 31 5.37 -4.04 1.13
C GLN A 31 4.92 -5.43 0.68
N ARG A 32 5.54 -6.47 1.27
CA ARG A 32 5.25 -7.87 0.93
C ARG A 32 3.83 -8.26 1.31
N MET A 33 3.35 -7.83 2.47
CA MET A 33 1.98 -8.08 2.91
C MET A 33 0.98 -7.46 1.95
N ILE A 34 1.14 -6.17 1.62
CA ILE A 34 0.25 -5.48 0.68
C ILE A 34 0.26 -6.17 -0.69
N ASN A 35 1.44 -6.44 -1.25
CA ASN A 35 1.54 -7.08 -2.56
C ASN A 35 0.88 -8.47 -2.56
N ARG A 36 1.09 -9.27 -1.50
CA ARG A 36 0.49 -10.60 -1.39
C ARG A 36 -1.03 -10.53 -1.23
N SER A 37 -1.54 -9.60 -0.43
CA SER A 37 -2.97 -9.37 -0.27
C SER A 37 -3.62 -8.93 -1.58
N LEU A 38 -2.99 -8.02 -2.34
CA LEU A 38 -3.49 -7.62 -3.66
C LEU A 38 -3.49 -8.76 -4.67
N GLU A 39 -2.47 -9.64 -4.65
CA GLU A 39 -2.48 -10.86 -5.45
C GLU A 39 -3.64 -11.77 -5.06
N ALA A 40 -3.85 -12.02 -3.76
CA ALA A 40 -4.94 -12.85 -3.27
C ALA A 40 -6.32 -12.28 -3.65
N GLU A 41 -6.50 -10.95 -3.62
CA GLU A 41 -7.73 -10.32 -4.13
C GLU A 41 -7.95 -10.60 -5.62
N LEU A 42 -6.89 -10.59 -6.43
CA LEU A 42 -6.99 -10.93 -7.85
C LEU A 42 -7.27 -12.42 -8.07
N ASP A 43 -6.68 -13.30 -7.25
CA ASP A 43 -6.95 -14.74 -7.27
C ASP A 43 -8.46 -14.99 -7.08
N VAL A 44 -9.05 -14.33 -6.08
CA VAL A 44 -10.51 -14.37 -5.80
C VAL A 44 -11.32 -13.76 -6.94
N HIS A 45 -10.91 -12.61 -7.49
CA HIS A 45 -11.62 -11.95 -8.60
C HIS A 45 -11.67 -12.82 -9.86
N LEU A 46 -10.60 -13.56 -10.14
CA LEU A 46 -10.49 -14.40 -11.32
C LEU A 46 -11.00 -15.84 -11.11
N ASN A 47 -11.26 -16.24 -9.86
CA ASN A 47 -11.61 -17.61 -9.45
C ASN A 47 -10.56 -18.66 -9.84
N TYR A 48 -9.28 -18.30 -9.87
CA TYR A 48 -8.19 -19.25 -10.11
C TYR A 48 -6.82 -18.70 -9.67
N ASP A 49 -5.91 -19.62 -9.33
CA ASP A 49 -4.58 -19.29 -8.84
C ASP A 49 -3.56 -18.98 -9.93
N LYS A 50 -2.53 -18.22 -9.58
CA LYS A 50 -1.44 -17.90 -10.51
C LYS A 50 -0.74 -19.19 -10.97
N GLY A 51 -0.77 -19.44 -12.28
CA GLY A 51 -0.12 -20.61 -12.89
C GLY A 51 -1.03 -21.84 -12.98
N GLU A 52 -2.24 -21.77 -12.45
CA GLU A 52 -3.24 -22.83 -12.62
C GLU A 52 -3.60 -22.95 -14.12
N ARG A 53 -3.62 -24.18 -14.63
CA ARG A 53 -3.97 -24.46 -16.03
C ARG A 53 -5.49 -24.47 -16.18
N SER A 54 -6.01 -23.89 -17.25
CA SER A 54 -7.44 -24.02 -17.55
C SER A 54 -7.79 -25.47 -17.87
N GLU A 55 -9.01 -25.88 -17.54
CA GLU A 55 -9.54 -27.19 -17.93
C GLU A 55 -9.47 -27.39 -19.44
N ALA A 56 -9.27 -28.64 -19.87
CA ALA A 56 -9.09 -28.98 -21.27
C ALA A 56 -10.29 -28.51 -22.11
N GLY A 57 -10.04 -27.58 -23.04
CA GLY A 57 -11.07 -27.04 -23.94
C GLY A 57 -11.76 -25.76 -23.45
N GLN A 58 -11.53 -25.31 -22.23
CA GLN A 58 -12.09 -24.05 -21.72
C GLN A 58 -11.10 -22.89 -21.86
N ARG A 59 -11.51 -21.82 -22.54
CA ARG A 59 -10.81 -20.53 -22.48
C ARG A 59 -11.33 -19.74 -21.31
N ARG A 60 -10.43 -19.25 -20.46
CA ARG A 60 -10.76 -18.28 -19.41
C ARG A 60 -11.29 -17.01 -20.06
N SER A 61 -12.41 -16.49 -19.55
CA SER A 61 -13.00 -15.23 -20.00
C SER A 61 -12.06 -14.05 -19.75
N ASN A 62 -11.50 -14.00 -18.53
CA ASN A 62 -10.55 -12.99 -18.10
C ASN A 62 -9.22 -13.64 -17.69
N THR A 63 -8.12 -12.90 -17.86
CA THR A 63 -6.77 -13.39 -17.54
C THR A 63 -5.93 -12.33 -16.84
N ARG A 64 -4.85 -12.74 -16.17
CA ARG A 64 -3.90 -11.80 -15.57
C ARG A 64 -3.12 -11.06 -16.65
N ASN A 65 -2.91 -9.76 -16.45
CA ASN A 65 -2.22 -8.88 -17.39
C ASN A 65 -1.07 -8.13 -16.71
N GLY A 66 -0.17 -8.90 -16.09
CA GLY A 66 1.00 -8.38 -15.39
C GLY A 66 0.66 -7.58 -14.14
N LYS A 67 1.58 -6.69 -13.77
CA LYS A 67 1.49 -5.82 -12.59
C LYS A 67 1.90 -4.40 -12.98
N GLY A 68 1.28 -3.41 -12.34
CA GLY A 68 1.69 -2.02 -12.41
C GLY A 68 2.36 -1.59 -11.10
N ASN A 69 3.30 -0.66 -11.19
CA ASN A 69 3.94 -0.09 -10.01
C ASN A 69 3.18 1.14 -9.55
N LYS A 70 3.06 1.30 -8.23
CA LYS A 70 2.40 2.45 -7.61
C LYS A 70 3.11 2.79 -6.31
N THR A 71 3.44 4.08 -6.13
CA THR A 71 3.95 4.56 -4.85
C THR A 71 2.78 5.02 -3.99
N ILE A 72 2.64 4.40 -2.83
CA ILE A 72 1.68 4.80 -1.79
C ILE A 72 2.41 5.54 -0.68
N LYS A 73 1.73 6.53 -0.11
CA LYS A 73 2.25 7.36 0.97
C LYS A 73 1.41 7.15 2.22
N GLY A 74 2.06 6.94 3.35
CA GLY A 74 1.42 6.76 4.65
C GLY A 74 2.35 7.13 5.79
N GLU A 75 1.99 6.75 7.02
CA GLU A 75 2.80 7.05 8.20
C GLU A 75 4.16 6.36 8.20
N PHE A 76 4.26 5.23 7.50
CA PHE A 76 5.50 4.49 7.25
C PHE A 76 6.40 5.15 6.20
N GLY A 77 5.99 6.28 5.62
CA GLY A 77 6.68 6.99 4.55
C GLY A 77 6.16 6.60 3.17
N GLU A 78 7.06 6.58 2.18
CA GLU A 78 6.75 6.16 0.82
C GLU A 78 7.04 4.67 0.63
N LEU A 79 6.08 3.94 0.04
CA LEU A 79 6.19 2.52 -0.22
C LEU A 79 5.80 2.22 -1.66
N GLN A 80 6.67 1.53 -2.39
CA GLN A 80 6.39 1.09 -3.75
C GLN A 80 5.67 -0.25 -3.71
N VAL A 81 4.47 -0.33 -4.28
CA VAL A 81 3.67 -1.56 -4.32
C VAL A 81 3.40 -1.97 -5.76
N GLU A 82 3.31 -3.28 -5.96
CA GLU A 82 2.97 -3.87 -7.25
C GLU A 82 1.48 -4.20 -7.26
N THR A 83 0.70 -3.43 -8.01
CA THR A 83 -0.74 -3.66 -8.17
C THR A 83 -0.99 -4.61 -9.33
N PRO A 84 -1.55 -5.80 -9.10
CA PRO A 84 -1.82 -6.74 -10.17
C PRO A 84 -3.01 -6.27 -11.00
N ARG A 85 -3.08 -6.72 -12.26
CA ARG A 85 -4.12 -6.32 -13.22
C ARG A 85 -4.71 -7.51 -13.93
N ASP A 86 -5.98 -7.40 -14.27
CA ASP A 86 -6.67 -8.31 -15.18
C ASP A 86 -6.66 -7.76 -16.62
N ARG A 87 -6.99 -8.60 -17.59
CA ARG A 87 -6.98 -8.26 -19.02
C ARG A 87 -8.17 -7.39 -19.39
N ASP A 88 -9.31 -7.65 -18.77
CA ASP A 88 -10.57 -6.94 -19.04
C ASP A 88 -10.67 -5.61 -18.28
N GLY A 89 -9.76 -5.35 -17.32
CA GLY A 89 -9.73 -4.12 -16.52
C GLY A 89 -10.84 -4.02 -15.46
N SER A 90 -11.58 -5.12 -15.25
CA SER A 90 -12.71 -5.25 -14.34
C SER A 90 -12.30 -5.38 -12.87
N PHE A 91 -11.04 -5.72 -12.58
CA PHE A 91 -10.58 -5.91 -11.22
C PHE A 91 -10.57 -4.60 -10.44
N GLU A 92 -11.28 -4.53 -9.31
CA GLU A 92 -11.30 -3.38 -8.40
C GLU A 92 -10.75 -3.78 -7.01
N PRO A 93 -9.47 -3.52 -6.73
CA PRO A 93 -8.86 -3.87 -5.45
C PRO A 93 -9.51 -3.09 -4.30
N LYS A 94 -9.74 -3.79 -3.18
CA LYS A 94 -10.38 -3.23 -1.98
C LYS A 94 -9.35 -2.71 -0.99
N LEU A 95 -8.24 -3.41 -0.81
CA LEU A 95 -7.17 -2.99 0.11
C LEU A 95 -6.58 -1.64 -0.28
N ILE A 96 -6.27 -1.45 -1.56
CA ILE A 96 -5.76 -0.18 -2.11
C ILE A 96 -6.50 0.08 -3.41
N GLN A 97 -7.42 1.05 -3.38
CA GLN A 97 -8.25 1.38 -4.53
C GLN A 97 -7.43 1.87 -5.73
N LYS A 98 -8.02 1.76 -6.93
CA LYS A 98 -7.44 2.32 -8.15
C LYS A 98 -7.12 3.80 -7.92
N ARG A 99 -5.91 4.21 -8.32
CA ARG A 99 -5.38 5.60 -8.17
C ARG A 99 -5.21 6.11 -6.73
N GLN A 100 -5.61 5.37 -5.70
CA GLN A 100 -5.41 5.76 -4.29
C GLN A 100 -3.93 5.78 -3.88
N ILE A 101 -3.29 6.93 -3.88
CA ILE A 101 -1.87 7.07 -3.52
C ILE A 101 -1.63 7.31 -2.02
N ARG A 102 -2.69 7.43 -1.21
CA ARG A 102 -2.62 7.72 0.24
C ARG A 102 -3.41 6.69 1.03
N LEU A 103 -2.82 6.18 2.10
CA LEU A 103 -3.52 5.29 3.04
C LEU A 103 -4.12 6.11 4.19
N ALA A 104 -5.30 5.70 4.65
CA ALA A 104 -6.11 6.42 5.63
C ALA A 104 -5.35 6.67 6.95
N GLY A 105 -5.60 7.82 7.58
CA GLY A 105 -4.92 8.33 8.78
C GLY A 105 -4.27 9.71 8.56
N MET A 106 -3.79 9.99 7.34
CA MET A 106 -3.21 11.30 7.02
C MET A 106 -4.26 12.41 6.85
N ASP A 107 -5.45 12.07 6.36
CA ASP A 107 -6.52 13.06 6.08
C ASP A 107 -7.10 13.65 7.38
N GLU A 108 -7.19 12.84 8.45
CA GLU A 108 -7.66 13.29 9.77
C GLU A 108 -6.65 14.24 10.44
N HIS A 109 -5.36 13.98 10.29
CA HIS A 109 -4.31 14.90 10.73
C HIS A 109 -4.30 16.19 9.91
N ILE A 110 -4.46 16.11 8.58
CA ILE A 110 -4.60 17.31 7.73
C ILE A 110 -5.79 18.14 8.19
N LEU A 111 -6.96 17.52 8.39
CA LEU A 111 -8.18 18.19 8.86
C LEU A 111 -7.97 18.86 10.22
N THR A 112 -7.29 18.17 11.14
CA THR A 112 -6.96 18.72 12.46
C THR A 112 -6.04 19.93 12.37
N LEU A 113 -5.04 19.90 11.48
CA LEU A 113 -4.11 21.02 11.30
C LEU A 113 -4.79 22.23 10.64
N TYR A 114 -5.73 21.99 9.71
CA TYR A 114 -6.62 23.02 9.17
C TYR A 114 -7.51 23.63 10.25
N ALA A 115 -8.15 22.80 11.08
CA ALA A 115 -8.98 23.25 12.19
C ALA A 115 -8.20 24.07 13.23
N LYS A 116 -6.90 23.79 13.38
CA LYS A 116 -5.96 24.58 14.21
C LYS A 116 -5.49 25.88 13.55
N GLY A 117 -5.97 26.21 12.35
CA GLY A 117 -5.67 27.47 11.65
C GLY A 117 -4.30 27.52 10.99
N MET A 118 -3.65 26.36 10.75
CA MET A 118 -2.38 26.33 10.02
C MET A 118 -2.61 26.58 8.53
N THR A 119 -1.71 27.31 7.88
CA THR A 119 -1.83 27.56 6.43
C THR A 119 -1.56 26.29 5.64
N THR A 120 -2.10 26.20 4.42
CA THR A 120 -1.88 25.06 3.52
C THR A 120 -0.39 24.81 3.23
N ARG A 121 0.45 25.85 3.39
CA ARG A 121 1.90 25.77 3.24
C ARG A 121 2.58 25.23 4.49
N ASP A 122 2.20 25.72 5.67
CA ASP A 122 2.73 25.21 6.93
C ASP A 122 2.33 23.74 7.16
N ILE A 123 1.13 23.35 6.74
CA ILE A 123 0.66 21.97 6.80
C ILE A 123 1.51 21.07 5.91
N ALA A 124 1.77 21.48 4.66
CA ALA A 124 2.61 20.72 3.73
C ALA A 124 4.05 20.56 4.28
N ASP A 125 4.64 21.63 4.81
CA ASP A 125 5.98 21.59 5.40
C ASP A 125 6.04 20.73 6.67
N THR A 126 5.00 20.81 7.51
CA THR A 126 4.91 20.02 8.74
C THR A 126 4.75 18.54 8.42
N ILE A 127 3.91 18.17 7.45
CA ILE A 127 3.73 16.78 7.02
C ILE A 127 4.98 16.26 6.33
N LYS A 128 5.63 17.06 5.49
CA LYS A 128 6.92 16.71 4.86
C LYS A 128 8.00 16.46 5.92
N ARG A 129 8.03 17.24 7.00
CA ARG A 129 8.97 17.08 8.11
C ARG A 129 8.69 15.84 8.96
N LEU A 130 7.42 15.57 9.27
CA LEU A 130 7.01 14.46 10.14
C LEU A 130 7.03 13.11 9.43
N TYR A 131 6.61 13.07 8.17
CA TYR A 131 6.36 11.84 7.44
C TYR A 131 7.27 11.64 6.21
N GLY A 132 8.09 12.64 5.85
CA GLY A 132 8.98 12.57 4.68
C GLY A 132 8.25 12.59 3.33
N VAL A 133 6.97 12.96 3.34
CA VAL A 133 6.06 12.90 2.19
C VAL A 133 5.94 14.28 1.54
N ASP A 134 6.25 14.39 0.24
CA ASP A 134 5.99 15.62 -0.52
C ASP A 134 4.49 15.72 -0.89
N ILE A 135 3.84 16.82 -0.50
CA ILE A 135 2.42 17.12 -0.74
C ILE A 135 2.35 18.48 -1.43
N SER A 136 1.76 18.54 -2.63
CA SER A 136 1.55 19.81 -3.33
C SER A 136 0.46 20.66 -2.65
N HIS A 137 0.64 21.98 -2.63
CA HIS A 137 -0.34 22.93 -2.05
C HIS A 137 -1.73 22.87 -2.70
N THR A 138 -1.80 22.47 -3.97
CA THR A 138 -3.08 22.26 -4.65
C THR A 138 -3.86 21.12 -4.01
N LEU A 139 -3.20 20.08 -3.52
CA LEU A 139 -3.87 18.91 -2.96
C LEU A 139 -4.54 19.19 -1.61
N THR A 140 -3.96 20.09 -0.80
CA THR A 140 -4.53 20.50 0.48
C THR A 140 -5.75 21.40 0.29
N ALA A 141 -5.81 22.19 -0.78
CA ALA A 141 -6.93 23.08 -1.10
C ALA A 141 -8.22 22.37 -1.56
N TYR A 142 -8.14 21.14 -2.12
CA TYR A 142 -9.29 20.38 -2.63
C TYR A 142 -9.82 19.31 -1.64
N GLY A 143 -9.41 19.36 -0.37
CA GLY A 143 -9.89 18.44 0.68
C GLY A 143 -11.26 18.80 1.28
N CYS A 144 -12.12 19.50 0.53
CA CYS A 144 -13.51 19.78 0.86
C CYS A 144 -14.44 19.08 -0.14
#